data_AF-A0A182F3F8-F1
#
_entry.id   AF-A0A182F3F8-F1
#
_cell.length_a   1.000
_cell.length_b   1.000
_cell.length_c   1.000
_cell.angle_alpha   90.00
_cell.angle_beta   90.00
_cell.angle_gamma   90.00
#
_symmetry.space_group_name_H-M   'P 1'
#
loop_
_entity.id
_entity.type
_entity.pdbx_description
1 polymer ?
#
loop_
_entity_poly.entity_id
_entity_poly.type
_entity_poly.pdbx_seq_one_letter_code
_entity_poly.pdbx_strand_id
1 'polypeptide(L)'
;MLLNQSSGNSSQVCNYDGINCLDKHNLIAPETKVLQPWRTHGLFCRCHPSCTEHDIRVVGKEMYYDDGTHRTVMIKLMTLPTQRYRRQVVRQIIDVVVSFGGILGLFTGASILSLVEFAYFFTVRFALNWTDNEHYNADDSQSSDIEDDRIVQVQRH
;
A
#
# COMPACT_ATOMS: atom_id res chain seq x y z
N MET A 1 -15.52 33.49 -37.95
CA MET A 1 -14.29 34.28 -38.17
C MET A 1 -13.12 33.34 -37.89
N LEU A 2 -12.27 33.13 -38.88
CA LEU A 2 -11.35 31.99 -38.98
C LEU A 2 -10.16 32.13 -38.01
N LEU A 3 -9.93 31.13 -37.16
CA LEU A 3 -8.63 30.94 -36.53
C LEU A 3 -7.71 30.34 -37.60
N ASN A 4 -6.79 31.16 -38.11
CA ASN A 4 -5.77 30.71 -39.05
C ASN A 4 -4.79 29.80 -38.30
N GLN A 5 -4.87 28.50 -38.60
CA GLN A 5 -3.92 27.51 -38.11
C GLN A 5 -2.60 27.70 -38.85
N SER A 6 -1.63 28.38 -38.21
CA SER A 6 -0.26 28.37 -38.69
C SER A 6 0.32 26.96 -38.47
N SER A 7 0.36 26.24 -39.59
CA SER A 7 1.10 25.02 -39.86
C SER A 7 2.50 25.04 -39.24
N GLY A 8 2.92 23.88 -38.74
CA GLY A 8 4.15 23.66 -37.99
C GLY A 8 5.40 24.30 -38.59
N ASN A 9 6.08 25.07 -37.74
CA ASN A 9 7.52 25.27 -37.67
C ASN A 9 7.80 26.01 -36.36
N SER A 10 8.97 25.78 -35.75
CA SER A 10 9.43 26.38 -34.49
C SER A 10 8.87 27.79 -34.27
N SER A 11 7.97 27.91 -33.29
CA SER A 11 7.37 29.14 -32.75
C SER A 11 7.74 30.42 -33.51
N GLN A 12 6.96 30.77 -34.54
CA GLN A 12 7.04 32.11 -35.12
C GLN A 12 6.78 33.12 -34.00
N VAL A 13 7.75 34.00 -33.74
CA VAL A 13 7.61 35.06 -32.74
C VAL A 13 6.43 35.94 -33.15
N CYS A 14 5.44 36.09 -32.26
CA CYS A 14 4.32 36.99 -32.51
C CYS A 14 4.83 38.43 -32.67
N ASN A 15 4.46 39.06 -33.78
CA ASN A 15 4.71 40.49 -34.00
C ASN A 15 3.71 41.34 -33.19
N TYR A 16 3.86 42.67 -33.21
CA TYR A 16 2.97 43.61 -32.50
C TYR A 16 1.48 43.35 -32.77
N ASP A 17 1.09 43.03 -34.02
CA ASP A 17 -0.30 42.72 -34.36
C ASP A 17 -0.83 41.45 -33.69
N GLY A 18 0.04 40.44 -33.51
CA GLY A 18 -0.28 39.24 -32.76
C GLY A 18 -0.50 39.55 -31.28
N ILE A 19 0.38 40.35 -30.69
CA ILE A 19 0.26 40.78 -29.28
C ILE A 19 -1.00 41.62 -29.08
N ASN A 20 -1.30 42.57 -29.96
CA ASN A 20 -2.52 43.38 -29.94
C ASN A 20 -3.80 42.53 -30.06
N CYS A 21 -3.75 41.47 -30.87
CA CYS A 21 -4.85 40.49 -30.96
C CYS A 21 -5.05 39.75 -29.64
N LEU A 22 -3.96 39.26 -29.02
CA LEU A 22 -4.03 38.56 -27.73
C LEU A 22 -4.52 39.49 -26.61
N ASP A 23 -4.14 40.76 -26.63
CA ASP A 23 -4.51 41.76 -25.63
C ASP A 23 -6.01 42.07 -25.70
N LYS A 24 -6.53 42.29 -26.91
CA LYS A 24 -7.98 42.47 -27.16
C LYS A 24 -8.83 41.29 -26.67
N HIS A 25 -8.27 40.09 -26.64
CA HIS A 25 -8.93 38.88 -26.16
C HIS A 25 -8.57 38.51 -24.71
N ASN A 26 -7.83 39.36 -23.97
CA ASN A 26 -7.38 39.13 -22.59
C ASN A 26 -6.59 37.82 -22.41
N LEU A 27 -5.84 37.41 -23.42
CA LEU A 27 -5.06 36.16 -23.43
C LEU A 27 -3.59 36.35 -23.02
N ILE A 28 -3.12 37.59 -22.90
CA ILE A 28 -1.72 37.93 -22.56
C ILE A 28 -1.40 37.72 -21.07
N ALA A 29 -2.35 38.00 -20.19
CA ALA A 29 -2.22 37.81 -18.76
C ALA A 29 -3.58 37.36 -18.22
N PRO A 30 -3.97 36.08 -18.42
CA PRO A 30 -5.16 35.56 -17.76
C PRO A 30 -4.99 35.78 -16.25
N GLU A 31 -6.03 36.25 -15.56
CA GLU A 31 -5.93 36.57 -14.14
C GLU A 31 -5.30 35.40 -13.38
N THR A 32 -4.06 35.59 -12.93
CA THR A 32 -3.19 34.54 -12.35
C THR A 32 -3.55 34.27 -10.89
N LYS A 33 -4.84 34.23 -10.57
CA LYS A 33 -5.28 33.41 -9.45
C LYS A 33 -5.29 32.00 -10.00
N VAL A 34 -4.60 31.08 -9.32
CA VAL A 34 -4.36 29.68 -9.72
C VAL A 34 -5.67 28.89 -10.04
N LEU A 35 -6.84 29.50 -9.98
CA LEU A 35 -8.14 28.88 -10.03
C LEU A 35 -9.14 29.81 -10.74
N GLN A 36 -9.86 29.28 -11.73
CA GLN A 36 -11.33 29.32 -11.78
C GLN A 36 -11.85 28.48 -12.97
N PRO A 37 -12.39 27.26 -12.75
CA PRO A 37 -13.00 26.45 -13.82
C PRO A 37 -14.30 27.04 -14.39
N TRP A 38 -14.82 28.13 -13.81
CA TRP A 38 -16.11 28.75 -14.13
C TRP A 38 -16.02 30.04 -14.95
N ARG A 39 -14.83 30.57 -15.24
CA ARG A 39 -14.65 31.77 -16.10
C ARG A 39 -14.32 31.35 -17.53
N THR A 40 -15.32 31.36 -18.39
CA THR A 40 -15.33 30.78 -19.75
C THR A 40 -14.75 31.68 -20.85
N HIS A 41 -13.84 32.60 -20.54
CA HIS A 41 -13.30 33.54 -21.54
C HIS A 41 -11.77 33.48 -21.70
N GLY A 42 -11.09 32.53 -21.04
CA GLY A 42 -9.64 32.31 -21.15
C GLY A 42 -9.30 30.83 -21.35
N LEU A 43 -8.05 30.55 -21.75
CA LEU A 43 -7.56 29.19 -21.98
C LEU A 43 -7.59 28.37 -20.68
N PHE A 44 -8.25 27.21 -20.70
CA PHE A 44 -8.35 26.32 -19.55
C PHE A 44 -7.08 25.48 -19.39
N CYS A 45 -6.22 25.83 -18.44
CA CYS A 45 -5.00 25.08 -18.13
C CYS A 45 -5.19 24.23 -16.86
N ARG A 46 -5.06 22.90 -16.97
CA ARG A 46 -5.01 21.99 -15.81
C ARG A 46 -3.58 21.89 -15.26
N CYS A 47 -3.09 22.95 -14.64
CA CYS A 47 -1.80 22.90 -13.95
C CYS A 47 -1.96 22.20 -12.59
N HIS A 48 -1.31 21.05 -12.40
CA HIS A 48 -1.14 20.48 -11.06
C HIS A 48 -0.02 21.20 -10.32
N PRO A 49 -0.13 21.38 -8.99
CA PRO A 49 0.97 21.95 -8.21
C PRO A 49 2.18 21.04 -8.28
N SER A 50 3.38 21.65 -8.32
CA SER A 50 4.65 20.94 -8.24
C SER A 50 4.71 20.08 -6.96
N CYS A 51 5.30 18.88 -7.05
CA CYS A 51 5.51 18.01 -5.87
C CYS A 51 6.53 18.61 -4.88
N THR A 52 7.48 19.37 -5.40
CA THR A 52 8.50 20.11 -4.66
C THR A 52 8.40 21.57 -5.07
N GLU A 53 8.07 22.44 -4.12
CA GLU A 53 7.91 23.87 -4.35
C GLU A 53 8.73 24.64 -3.33
N HIS A 54 9.40 25.71 -3.77
CA HIS A 54 10.25 26.54 -2.93
C HIS A 54 9.56 27.87 -2.65
N ASP A 55 9.29 28.16 -1.38
CA ASP A 55 8.71 29.43 -0.96
C ASP A 55 9.79 30.38 -0.42
N ILE A 56 9.88 31.57 -1.00
CA ILE A 56 10.84 32.61 -0.63
C ILE A 56 10.07 33.78 -0.03
N ARG A 57 10.33 34.08 1.25
CA ARG A 57 9.71 35.19 1.96
C ARG A 57 10.71 36.30 2.23
N VAL A 58 10.42 37.50 1.75
CA VAL A 58 11.19 38.71 2.06
C VAL A 58 10.91 39.13 3.50
N VAL A 59 11.94 39.17 4.35
CA VAL A 59 11.83 39.50 5.78
C VAL A 59 12.06 40.99 6.04
N GLY A 60 12.78 41.67 5.16
CA GLY A 60 13.04 43.10 5.23
C GLY A 60 13.66 43.62 3.95
N LYS A 61 13.55 44.94 3.74
CA LYS A 61 14.23 45.66 2.65
C LYS A 61 14.95 46.85 3.26
N GLU A 62 16.22 46.99 2.94
CA GLU A 62 17.02 48.14 3.32
C GLU A 62 17.48 48.81 2.04
N MET A 63 17.28 50.12 1.96
CA MET A 63 17.67 50.93 0.82
C MET A 63 18.64 51.99 1.32
N TYR A 64 19.84 52.01 0.76
CA TYR A 64 20.79 53.10 0.96
C TYR A 64 20.84 53.92 -0.32
N TYR A 65 20.66 55.24 -0.20
CA TYR A 65 20.78 56.15 -1.32
C TYR A 65 22.25 56.52 -1.46
N ASP A 66 22.93 55.91 -2.42
CA ASP A 66 24.25 56.31 -2.84
C ASP A 66 24.09 57.29 -4.01
N ASP A 67 24.78 58.43 -3.96
CA ASP A 67 24.71 59.50 -4.99
C ASP A 67 25.51 59.13 -6.26
N GLY A 68 25.95 57.88 -6.34
CA GLY A 68 26.62 57.29 -7.49
C GLY A 68 25.67 56.91 -8.62
N THR A 69 26.19 56.86 -9.85
CA THR A 69 25.47 56.44 -11.06
C THR A 69 25.08 54.96 -11.08
N HIS A 70 25.48 54.18 -10.08
CA HIS A 70 25.29 52.72 -10.03
C HIS A 70 24.28 52.32 -8.95
N ARG A 71 23.29 51.50 -9.35
CA ARG A 71 22.36 50.87 -8.42
C ARG A 71 22.86 49.47 -8.08
N THR A 72 23.16 49.23 -6.80
CA THR A 72 23.55 47.90 -6.31
C THR A 72 22.41 47.28 -5.50
N VAL A 73 22.12 46.01 -5.74
CA VAL A 73 21.12 45.24 -4.99
C VAL A 73 21.85 44.08 -4.31
N MET A 74 21.89 44.10 -2.98
CA MET A 74 22.48 43.02 -2.20
C MET A 74 21.38 42.16 -1.58
N ILE A 75 21.35 40.87 -1.92
CA ILE A 75 20.42 39.91 -1.33
C ILE A 75 21.15 39.20 -0.19
N LYS A 76 20.63 39.31 1.03
CA LYS A 76 21.16 38.63 2.22
C LYS A 76 20.15 37.61 2.73
N LEU A 77 20.65 36.43 3.09
CA LEU A 77 19.84 35.37 3.66
C LEU A 77 19.97 35.39 5.19
N MET A 78 18.84 35.56 5.89
CA MET A 78 18.83 35.62 7.37
C MET A 78 19.08 34.25 8.02
N THR A 79 18.62 33.17 7.39
CA THR A 79 18.74 31.78 7.88
C THR A 79 18.82 30.81 6.71
N LEU A 80 19.53 29.69 6.85
CA LEU A 80 19.57 28.64 5.82
C LEU A 80 18.16 28.17 5.44
N PRO A 81 17.91 27.84 4.15
CA PRO A 81 16.60 27.36 3.72
C PRO A 81 16.28 26.03 4.40
N THR A 82 15.09 25.92 4.99
CA THR A 82 14.63 24.71 5.69
C THR A 82 13.37 24.15 5.04
N GLN A 83 13.25 22.82 5.06
CA GLN A 83 12.05 22.13 4.58
C GLN A 83 10.92 22.28 5.61
N ARG A 84 9.92 23.13 5.31
CA ARG A 84 8.80 23.40 6.25
C ARG A 84 7.65 22.40 6.16
N TYR A 85 7.40 21.83 4.98
CA TYR A 85 6.25 20.96 4.74
C TYR A 85 6.66 19.72 3.95
N ARG A 86 6.31 18.53 4.47
CA ARG A 86 6.43 17.25 3.77
C ARG A 86 5.10 16.50 3.93
N ARG A 87 4.48 16.14 2.80
CA ARG A 87 3.31 15.25 2.82
C ARG A 87 3.82 13.81 2.99
N GLN A 88 3.38 13.13 4.04
CA GLN A 88 3.64 11.71 4.27
C GLN A 88 2.33 10.93 4.12
N VAL A 89 2.39 9.79 3.44
CA VAL A 89 1.22 8.92 3.28
C VAL A 89 1.04 8.12 4.56
N VAL A 90 0.01 8.45 5.34
CA VAL A 90 -0.25 7.90 6.70
C VAL A 90 -0.98 6.55 6.68
N ARG A 91 -1.47 6.10 5.51
CA ARG A 91 -2.10 4.78 5.35
C ARG A 91 -1.50 4.06 4.17
N GLN A 92 -0.71 3.04 4.44
CA GLN A 92 -0.14 2.20 3.40
C GLN A 92 -0.84 0.84 3.37
N ILE A 93 -0.83 0.21 2.20
CA ILE A 93 -1.39 -1.14 2.01
C ILE A 93 -0.77 -2.17 2.97
N ILE A 94 0.46 -1.93 3.43
CA ILE A 94 1.17 -2.78 4.39
C ILE A 94 0.44 -2.87 5.73
N ASP A 95 -0.17 -1.78 6.20
CA ASP A 95 -0.89 -1.74 7.49
C ASP A 95 -2.16 -2.59 7.43
N VAL A 96 -2.80 -2.59 6.25
CA VAL A 96 -4.00 -3.37 5.96
C VAL A 96 -3.64 -4.86 5.91
N VAL A 97 -2.61 -5.22 5.15
CA VAL A 97 -2.15 -6.62 5.04
C VAL A 97 -1.70 -7.18 6.40
N VAL A 98 -0.98 -6.38 7.20
CA VAL A 98 -0.57 -6.76 8.56
C VAL A 98 -1.77 -7.09 9.44
N SER A 99 -2.80 -6.25 9.41
CA SER A 99 -3.98 -6.44 10.27
C SER A 99 -4.79 -7.69 9.86
N PHE A 100 -5.01 -7.90 8.57
CA PHE A 100 -5.69 -9.10 8.07
C PHE A 100 -4.87 -10.37 8.29
N GLY A 101 -3.56 -10.32 8.07
CA GLY A 101 -2.66 -11.44 8.30
C GLY A 101 -2.62 -11.87 9.77
N GLY A 102 -2.66 -10.92 10.71
CA GLY A 102 -2.72 -11.23 12.14
C GLY A 102 -3.99 -11.99 12.53
N ILE A 103 -5.16 -11.51 12.08
CA ILE A 103 -6.44 -12.15 12.40
C ILE A 103 -6.51 -13.55 11.75
N LEU A 104 -6.21 -13.65 10.45
CA LEU A 104 -6.23 -14.92 9.73
C LEU A 104 -5.21 -15.92 10.31
N GLY A 105 -4.02 -15.45 10.70
CA GLY A 105 -2.99 -16.26 11.35
C GLY A 105 -3.42 -16.79 12.71
N LEU A 106 -4.13 -15.99 13.52
CA LEU A 106 -4.66 -16.43 14.81
C LEU A 106 -5.77 -17.48 14.65
N PHE A 107 -6.73 -17.23 13.74
CA PHE A 107 -7.80 -18.20 13.46
C PHE A 107 -7.23 -19.53 12.91
N THR A 108 -6.28 -19.45 11.98
CA THR A 108 -5.65 -20.63 11.40
C THR A 108 -4.78 -21.36 12.43
N GLY A 109 -4.03 -20.63 13.25
CA GLY A 109 -3.20 -21.19 14.31
C GLY A 109 -4.01 -21.97 15.34
N ALA A 110 -5.13 -21.40 15.81
CA ALA A 110 -6.05 -22.10 16.70
C ALA A 110 -6.66 -23.35 16.04
N SER A 111 -7.09 -23.23 14.77
CA SER A 111 -7.64 -24.35 14.02
C SER A 111 -6.61 -25.48 13.82
N ILE A 112 -5.35 -25.16 13.54
CA ILE A 112 -4.26 -26.15 13.39
C ILE A 112 -3.97 -26.82 14.73
N LEU A 113 -3.94 -26.06 15.83
CA LEU A 113 -3.68 -26.63 17.15
C LEU A 113 -4.74 -27.67 17.53
N SER A 114 -6.02 -27.36 17.28
CA SER A 114 -7.12 -28.31 17.47
C SER A 114 -7.04 -29.51 16.54
N LEU A 115 -6.61 -29.33 15.28
CA LEU A 115 -6.39 -30.43 14.34
C LEU A 115 -5.25 -31.36 14.78
N VAL A 116 -4.15 -30.81 15.28
CA VAL A 116 -3.02 -31.59 15.81
C VAL A 116 -3.45 -32.38 17.04
N GLU A 117 -4.19 -31.77 17.96
CA GLU A 117 -4.75 -32.46 19.12
C GLU A 117 -5.70 -33.59 18.71
N PHE A 118 -6.60 -33.33 17.75
CA PHE A 118 -7.48 -34.35 17.20
C PHE A 118 -6.70 -35.50 16.56
N ALA A 119 -5.70 -35.19 15.74
CA ALA A 119 -4.85 -36.20 15.11
C ALA A 119 -4.06 -37.01 16.14
N TYR A 120 -3.55 -36.37 17.20
CA TYR A 120 -2.86 -37.05 18.30
C TYR A 120 -3.81 -38.00 19.06
N PHE A 121 -5.00 -37.53 19.42
CA PHE A 121 -5.99 -38.37 20.09
C PHE A 121 -6.42 -39.55 19.21
N PHE A 122 -6.65 -39.30 17.91
CA PHE A 122 -7.07 -40.33 16.97
C PHE A 122 -5.97 -41.36 16.74
N THR A 123 -4.73 -40.94 16.52
CA THR A 123 -3.59 -41.86 16.31
C THR A 123 -3.27 -42.68 17.56
N VAL A 124 -3.28 -42.09 18.76
CA VAL A 124 -3.02 -42.83 20.01
C VAL A 124 -4.14 -43.83 20.31
N ARG A 125 -5.41 -43.42 20.27
CA ARG A 125 -6.53 -44.34 20.51
C ARG A 125 -6.64 -45.42 19.44
N PHE A 126 -6.45 -45.07 18.17
CA PHE A 126 -6.51 -46.01 17.06
C PHE A 126 -5.35 -47.01 17.11
N ALA A 127 -4.12 -46.55 17.37
CA ALA A 127 -2.96 -47.42 17.51
C ALA A 127 -3.11 -48.36 18.71
N LEU A 128 -3.57 -47.87 19.87
CA LEU A 128 -3.83 -48.73 21.03
C LEU A 128 -4.93 -49.77 20.75
N ASN A 129 -6.04 -49.37 20.10
CA ASN A 129 -7.10 -50.30 19.71
C ASN A 129 -6.67 -51.28 18.60
N TRP A 130 -5.68 -50.93 17.78
CA TRP A 130 -5.08 -51.82 16.78
C TRP A 130 -4.13 -52.83 17.42
N THR A 131 -3.27 -52.39 18.34
CA THR A 131 -2.38 -53.29 19.08
C THR A 131 -3.17 -54.25 19.98
N ASP A 132 -4.34 -53.85 20.48
CA ASP A 132 -5.27 -54.76 21.18
C ASP A 132 -5.86 -55.83 20.23
N ASN A 133 -6.13 -55.50 18.95
CA ASN A 133 -6.53 -56.50 17.94
C ASN A 133 -5.40 -57.46 17.55
N GLU A 134 -4.14 -57.04 17.69
CA GLU A 134 -2.96 -57.89 17.48
C GLU A 134 -2.66 -58.76 18.73
N HIS A 135 -3.02 -58.31 19.94
CA HIS A 135 -2.91 -59.12 21.18
C HIS A 135 -4.13 -60.00 21.46
N TYR A 136 -5.32 -59.69 20.92
CA TYR A 136 -6.52 -60.54 21.01
C TYR A 136 -6.45 -61.77 20.09
N ASN A 137 -5.57 -61.78 19.08
CA ASN A 137 -5.32 -62.96 18.22
C ASN A 137 -4.19 -63.87 18.72
N ALA A 138 -3.47 -63.52 19.80
CA ALA A 138 -2.38 -64.34 20.34
C ALA A 138 -2.78 -65.17 21.58
N ASP A 139 -3.94 -64.93 22.18
CA ASP A 139 -4.44 -65.64 23.38
C ASP A 139 -5.60 -66.65 23.09
N ASP A 140 -6.00 -66.85 21.83
CA ASP A 140 -7.08 -67.80 21.46
C ASP A 140 -6.57 -69.20 20.99
N SER A 141 -5.27 -69.48 21.12
CA SER A 141 -4.69 -70.79 20.73
C SER A 141 -4.17 -71.62 21.89
N GLN A 142 -4.49 -71.29 23.14
CA GLN A 142 -4.00 -72.04 24.31
C GLN A 142 -5.01 -72.16 25.46
N SER A 143 -6.29 -72.41 25.16
CA SER A 143 -7.28 -72.70 26.23
C SER A 143 -8.40 -73.69 25.84
N SER A 144 -8.17 -74.55 24.84
CA SER A 144 -9.15 -75.56 24.40
C SER A 144 -8.60 -76.99 24.24
N ASP A 145 -7.48 -77.32 24.89
CA ASP A 145 -6.92 -78.68 24.89
C ASP A 145 -6.67 -79.27 26.31
N ILE A 146 -7.56 -79.07 27.29
CA ILE A 146 -7.73 -80.01 28.43
C ILE A 146 -9.18 -79.85 28.95
N GLU A 147 -10.19 -80.43 28.29
CA GLU A 147 -11.45 -80.80 28.98
C GLU A 147 -12.34 -81.73 28.12
N ASP A 148 -11.83 -82.77 27.47
CA ASP A 148 -12.69 -83.87 26.97
C ASP A 148 -11.93 -85.19 26.72
N ASP A 149 -11.39 -85.81 27.79
CA ASP A 149 -10.94 -87.23 27.73
C ASP A 149 -11.24 -88.02 29.03
N ARG A 150 -12.28 -87.62 29.76
CA ARG A 150 -12.80 -88.45 30.85
C ARG A 150 -14.30 -88.28 30.94
N ILE A 151 -15.07 -89.01 30.13
CA ILE A 151 -16.05 -90.03 30.57
C ILE A 151 -16.35 -90.94 29.36
N VAL A 152 -16.49 -92.26 29.61
CA VAL A 152 -16.91 -93.38 28.74
C VAL A 152 -15.70 -94.19 28.20
N GLN A 153 -15.19 -95.27 28.83
CA GLN A 153 -15.92 -96.44 29.35
C GLN A 153 -14.99 -97.53 29.98
N VAL A 154 -15.64 -98.39 30.77
CA VAL A 154 -15.34 -99.81 31.10
C VAL A 154 -14.50 -100.17 32.33
N GLN A 155 -15.24 -100.69 33.30
CA GLN A 155 -14.89 -101.61 34.39
C GLN A 155 -14.27 -102.94 33.92
N ARG A 156 -13.14 -103.38 34.50
CA ARG A 156 -12.76 -104.81 34.52
C ARG A 156 -11.77 -105.18 35.64
N HIS A 157 -12.26 -106.08 36.50
CA HIS A 157 -11.63 -107.04 37.43
C HIS A 157 -11.05 -106.60 38.78
#